data_AF-A0AAV5RR48-F1
#
_entry.id   AF-A0AAV5RR48-F1
#
_cell.length_a   1.000
_cell.length_b   1.000
_cell.length_c   1.000
_cell.angle_alpha   90.00
_cell.angle_beta   90.00
_cell.angle_gamma   90.00
#
_symmetry.space_group_name_H-M   'P 1'
#
loop_
_entity.id
_entity.type
_entity.pdbx_description
1 polymer ?
#
loop_
_entity_poly.entity_id
_entity_poly.type
_entity_poly.pdbx_seq_one_letter_code
_entity_poly.pdbx_strand_id
1 'polypeptide(L)'
;MMIGSCGLRSVIPRSRFVGLVRPLGRFHTASVLRNSSDEAVHVANTNKYKEVLMSEGDFTEQQSKVIVETITESIRSGVAHVAKDLAKRERLLQLTYQQRVDFAKLRDQLLSSDRNEFYNIQNEYERVKNDLDKLKSKLKEDISKSNAGFKLDLSLEKGRIKEESTHHDLQIKEIDTRIDQEVSNMKMQIDSVKTQVMQWLIGVCTGTCALVLAYIRLLS
;
A
#
# COMPACT_ATOMS: atom_id res chain seq x y z
N MET A 1 -30.13 24.00 -22.06
CA MET A 1 -29.50 25.00 -21.19
C MET A 1 -28.09 24.52 -20.90
N MET A 2 -27.12 25.03 -21.68
CA MET A 2 -25.71 24.70 -21.58
C MET A 2 -25.08 25.55 -20.48
N ILE A 3 -24.42 24.91 -19.54
CA ILE A 3 -23.51 25.51 -18.56
C ILE A 3 -22.32 24.55 -18.60
N GLY A 4 -21.14 24.90 -19.09
CA GLY A 4 -20.41 26.14 -18.86
C GLY A 4 -19.20 25.78 -17.99
N SER A 5 -18.14 25.32 -18.65
CA SER A 5 -16.72 25.36 -18.29
C SER A 5 -16.32 25.70 -16.86
N CYS A 6 -15.52 24.83 -16.22
CA CYS A 6 -14.27 25.26 -15.58
C CYS A 6 -13.37 24.07 -15.24
N GLY A 7 -12.33 23.85 -16.06
CA GLY A 7 -11.26 22.91 -15.77
C GLY A 7 -10.30 23.51 -14.75
N LEU A 8 -10.29 22.97 -13.52
CA LEU A 8 -9.21 23.21 -12.57
C LEU A 8 -8.03 22.30 -12.94
N ARG A 9 -7.16 22.80 -13.82
CA ARG A 9 -5.82 22.24 -14.03
C ARG A 9 -4.94 22.76 -12.91
N SER A 10 -4.73 21.96 -11.86
CA SER A 10 -3.75 22.25 -10.82
C SER A 10 -2.34 22.15 -11.43
N VAL A 11 -1.76 23.31 -11.71
CA VAL A 11 -0.37 23.44 -12.15
C VAL A 11 0.50 23.24 -10.91
N ILE A 12 1.12 22.08 -10.79
CA ILE A 12 2.17 21.79 -9.81
C ILE A 12 3.41 22.60 -10.21
N PRO A 13 3.93 23.52 -9.37
CA PRO A 13 5.19 24.17 -9.67
C PRO A 13 6.34 23.16 -9.44
N ARG A 14 6.97 22.73 -10.54
CA ARG A 14 8.27 22.04 -10.51
C ARG A 14 9.30 22.99 -9.89
N SER A 15 9.64 22.77 -8.63
CA SER A 15 10.80 23.40 -8.00
C SER A 15 12.07 22.88 -8.67
N ARG A 16 12.67 23.74 -9.49
CA ARG A 16 13.97 23.52 -10.12
C ARG A 16 15.04 23.74 -9.05
N PHE A 17 15.41 22.68 -8.33
CA PHE A 17 16.56 22.74 -7.41
C PHE A 17 17.83 22.77 -8.26
N VAL A 18 18.27 23.98 -8.59
CA VAL A 18 19.56 24.24 -9.23
C VAL A 18 20.63 23.88 -8.23
N GLY A 19 21.28 22.73 -8.46
CA GLY A 19 22.50 22.35 -7.75
C GLY A 19 23.58 23.38 -8.02
N LEU A 20 23.79 24.29 -7.07
CA LEU A 20 24.92 25.20 -7.06
C LEU A 20 26.16 24.39 -6.66
N VAL A 21 26.76 23.69 -7.62
CA VAL A 21 28.11 23.15 -7.47
C VAL A 21 29.06 24.34 -7.49
N ARG A 22 29.39 24.87 -6.32
CA ARG A 22 30.51 25.80 -6.16
C ARG A 22 31.80 25.03 -6.44
N PRO A 23 32.61 25.41 -7.44
CA PRO A 23 33.99 24.96 -7.50
C PRO A 23 34.81 25.85 -6.54
N LEU A 24 36.04 25.41 -6.27
CA LEU A 24 37.10 26.11 -5.53
C LEU A 24 37.08 25.96 -4.01
N GLY A 25 37.61 24.82 -3.56
CA GLY A 25 38.65 24.82 -2.55
C GLY A 25 39.97 24.47 -3.24
N ARG A 26 40.88 25.44 -3.37
CA ARG A 26 42.25 25.27 -3.88
C ARG A 26 42.89 24.04 -3.27
N PHE A 27 43.29 23.10 -4.12
CA PHE A 27 44.19 22.02 -3.76
C PHE A 27 45.50 22.65 -3.30
N HIS A 28 45.77 22.60 -2.00
CA HIS A 28 47.15 22.69 -1.54
C HIS A 28 47.79 21.35 -1.90
N THR A 29 48.48 21.32 -3.03
CA THR A 29 49.50 20.30 -3.28
C THR A 29 50.47 20.37 -2.11
N ALA A 30 50.38 19.43 -1.19
CA ALA A 30 51.42 19.19 -0.22
C ALA A 30 52.64 18.77 -1.04
N SER A 31 53.54 19.72 -1.28
CA SER A 31 54.87 19.41 -1.79
C SER A 31 55.47 18.40 -0.82
N VAL A 32 55.76 17.21 -1.33
CA VAL A 32 56.53 16.19 -0.61
C VAL A 32 57.84 16.86 -0.19
N LEU A 33 57.95 17.19 1.10
CA LEU A 33 59.22 17.58 1.68
C LEU A 33 60.05 16.31 1.69
N ARG A 34 60.95 16.21 0.71
CA ARG A 34 61.89 15.10 0.55
C ARG A 34 62.67 14.96 1.86
N ASN A 35 62.40 13.88 2.58
CA ASN A 35 63.08 13.48 3.81
C ASN A 35 64.60 13.49 3.58
N SER A 36 65.28 14.41 4.25
CA SER A 36 66.73 14.41 4.48
C SER A 36 67.04 13.90 5.90
N SER A 37 66.27 12.92 6.38
CA SER A 37 66.28 12.46 7.77
C SER A 37 67.31 11.39 8.10
N ASP A 38 68.26 11.10 7.19
CA ASP A 38 69.32 10.11 7.42
C ASP A 38 70.74 10.70 7.41
N GLU A 39 70.88 12.02 7.32
CA GLU A 39 72.19 12.66 7.45
C GLU A 39 72.39 13.04 8.91
N ALA A 40 73.14 12.20 9.64
CA ALA A 40 73.60 12.50 10.99
C ALA A 40 74.14 13.93 11.01
N VAL A 41 73.53 14.81 11.83
CA VAL A 41 73.95 16.21 11.92
C VAL A 41 75.39 16.28 12.41
N HIS A 42 76.29 16.31 11.45
CA HIS A 42 77.71 16.41 11.67
C HIS A 42 77.99 17.90 11.85
N VAL A 43 78.23 18.31 13.09
CA VAL A 43 78.70 19.68 13.38
C VAL A 43 80.13 19.77 12.82
N ALA A 44 80.24 20.22 11.57
CA ALA A 44 81.53 20.42 10.94
C ALA A 44 82.28 21.58 11.64
N ASN A 45 83.59 21.39 11.85
CA ASN A 45 84.52 22.39 12.41
C ASN A 45 84.47 22.64 13.93
N THR A 46 84.14 21.64 14.75
CA THR A 46 84.24 21.70 16.23
C THR A 46 85.60 22.22 16.73
N ASN A 47 86.69 21.82 16.07
CA ASN A 47 88.06 22.25 16.42
C ASN A 47 88.31 23.73 16.14
N LYS A 48 87.75 24.27 15.05
CA LYS A 48 87.89 25.68 14.68
C LYS A 48 87.19 26.59 15.69
N TYR A 49 86.03 26.17 16.19
CA TYR A 49 85.32 26.91 17.25
C TYR A 49 86.09 26.90 18.57
N LYS A 50 86.78 25.79 18.89
CA LYS A 50 87.66 25.70 20.06
C LYS A 50 88.86 26.67 19.95
N GLU A 51 89.50 26.73 18.78
CA GLU A 51 90.62 27.65 18.52
C GLU A 51 90.21 29.12 18.66
N VAL A 52 89.06 29.51 18.11
CA VAL A 52 88.54 30.89 18.20
C VAL A 52 88.23 31.27 19.66
N LEU A 53 87.64 30.35 20.44
CA LEU A 53 87.37 30.59 21.86
C LEU A 53 88.66 30.76 22.68
N MET A 54 89.74 30.09 22.29
CA MET A 54 91.04 30.21 22.96
C MET A 54 91.80 31.47 22.54
N SER A 55 91.69 31.91 21.28
CA SER A 55 92.44 33.06 20.76
C SER A 55 91.79 34.41 21.05
N GLU A 56 90.45 34.49 21.06
CA GLU A 56 89.73 35.77 21.20
C GLU A 56 89.06 35.93 22.58
N GLY A 57 88.84 34.84 23.32
CA GLY A 57 88.05 34.85 24.56
C GLY A 57 88.84 34.61 25.85
N ASP A 58 90.17 34.44 25.80
CA ASP A 58 91.03 34.09 26.94
C ASP A 58 90.56 32.86 27.75
N PHE A 59 89.85 31.93 27.10
CA PHE A 59 89.35 30.71 27.75
C PHE A 59 90.42 29.61 27.76
N THR A 60 90.52 28.92 28.91
CA THR A 60 91.41 27.73 29.03
C THR A 60 90.94 26.62 28.09
N GLU A 61 91.86 25.81 27.55
CA GLU A 61 91.56 24.72 26.61
C GLU A 61 90.42 23.79 27.08
N GLN A 62 90.38 23.50 28.39
CA GLN A 62 89.34 22.69 29.01
C GLN A 62 87.97 23.39 29.00
N GLN A 63 87.93 24.70 29.22
CA GLN A 63 86.70 25.49 29.21
C GLN A 63 86.13 25.61 27.79
N SER A 64 86.98 25.89 26.79
CA SER A 64 86.57 25.94 25.38
C SER A 64 86.04 24.60 24.88
N LYS A 65 86.64 23.47 25.31
CA LYS A 65 86.15 22.13 24.99
C LYS A 65 84.74 21.89 25.55
N VAL A 66 84.53 22.19 26.83
CA VAL A 66 83.23 21.99 27.50
C VAL A 66 82.14 22.84 26.87
N ILE A 67 82.43 24.10 26.53
CA ILE A 67 81.47 25.01 25.89
C ILE A 67 81.05 24.48 24.52
N VAL A 68 82.02 24.13 23.66
CA VAL A 68 81.73 23.63 22.31
C VAL A 68 80.98 22.29 22.36
N GLU A 69 81.34 21.42 23.29
CA GLU A 69 80.65 20.13 23.52
C GLU A 69 79.20 20.34 23.98
N THR A 70 78.97 21.28 24.91
CA THR A 70 77.63 21.65 25.39
C THR A 70 76.77 22.27 24.27
N ILE A 71 77.33 23.15 23.45
CA ILE A 71 76.63 23.75 22.30
C ILE A 71 76.30 22.69 21.26
N THR A 72 77.24 21.80 20.97
CA THR A 72 77.03 20.69 20.03
C THR A 72 75.91 19.77 20.50
N GLU A 73 75.87 19.46 21.79
CA GLU A 73 74.81 18.65 22.39
C GLU A 73 73.45 19.37 22.38
N SER A 74 73.42 20.67 22.68
CA SER A 74 72.20 21.48 22.59
C SER A 74 71.65 21.55 21.16
N ILE A 75 72.52 21.70 20.15
CA ILE A 75 72.12 21.69 18.74
C ILE A 75 71.57 20.31 18.34
N ARG A 76 72.26 19.22 18.72
CA ARG A 76 71.76 17.85 18.44
C ARG A 76 70.41 17.60 19.09
N SER A 77 70.25 17.97 20.35
CA SER A 77 68.99 17.87 21.10
C SER A 77 67.88 18.71 20.44
N GLY A 78 68.19 19.95 20.04
CA GLY A 78 67.27 20.84 19.32
C GLY A 78 66.82 20.27 17.98
N VAL A 79 67.74 19.75 17.17
CA VAL A 79 67.41 19.10 15.89
C VAL A 79 66.56 17.85 16.11
N ALA A 80 66.91 17.00 17.08
CA ALA A 80 66.11 15.82 17.41
C ALA A 80 64.70 16.18 17.86
N HIS A 81 64.54 17.27 18.62
CA HIS A 81 63.25 17.79 19.04
C HIS A 81 62.42 18.30 17.86
N VAL A 82 63.01 19.12 16.98
CA VAL A 82 62.33 19.64 15.77
C VAL A 82 61.96 18.51 14.82
N ALA A 83 62.84 17.53 14.60
CA ALA A 83 62.56 16.35 13.78
C ALA A 83 61.39 15.54 14.34
N LYS A 84 61.33 15.36 15.67
CA LYS A 84 60.21 14.68 16.35
C LYS A 84 58.90 15.45 16.19
N ASP A 85 58.92 16.78 16.25
CA ASP A 85 57.72 17.60 16.06
C ASP A 85 57.24 17.60 14.62
N LEU A 86 58.17 17.68 13.65
CA LEU A 86 57.87 17.53 12.23
C LEU A 86 57.29 16.15 11.90
N ALA A 87 57.84 15.07 12.45
CA ALA A 87 57.31 13.71 12.29
C ALA A 87 55.90 13.56 12.89
N LYS A 88 55.60 14.24 14.01
CA LYS A 88 54.23 14.31 14.56
C LYS A 88 53.30 15.08 13.61
N ARG A 89 53.75 16.21 13.06
CA ARG A 89 52.96 17.02 12.12
C ARG A 89 52.64 16.26 10.84
N GLU A 90 53.59 15.50 10.30
CA GLU A 90 53.37 14.62 9.15
C GLU A 90 52.31 13.57 9.44
N ARG A 91 52.39 12.87 10.59
CA ARG A 91 51.36 11.93 11.02
C ARG A 91 49.98 12.58 11.17
N LEU A 92 49.91 13.79 11.71
CA LEU A 92 48.65 14.53 11.83
C LEU A 92 48.05 14.86 10.46
N LEU A 93 48.88 15.23 9.47
CA LEU A 93 48.44 15.45 8.10
C LEU A 93 47.93 14.16 7.45
N GLN A 94 48.62 13.04 7.64
CA GLN A 94 48.18 11.73 7.14
C GLN A 94 46.84 11.29 7.77
N LEU A 95 46.69 11.42 9.09
CA LEU A 95 45.43 11.13 9.78
C LEU A 95 44.27 12.01 9.28
N THR A 96 44.53 13.31 9.11
CA THR A 96 43.54 14.25 8.57
C THR A 96 43.15 13.88 7.13
N TYR A 97 44.11 13.43 6.32
CA TYR A 97 43.84 12.99 4.96
C TYR A 97 42.98 11.72 4.93
N GLN A 98 43.33 10.71 5.74
CA GLN A 98 42.53 9.48 5.86
C GLN A 98 41.10 9.80 6.32
N GLN A 99 40.95 10.63 7.35
CA GLN A 99 39.64 11.06 7.84
C GLN A 99 38.81 11.71 6.73
N ARG A 100 39.41 12.58 5.90
CA ARG A 100 38.71 13.21 4.76
C ARG A 100 38.27 12.21 3.69
N VAL A 101 39.11 11.22 3.39
CA VAL A 101 38.80 10.16 2.43
C VAL A 101 37.66 9.29 2.96
N ASP A 102 37.69 8.95 4.25
CA ASP A 102 36.64 8.13 4.87
C ASP A 102 35.31 8.89 4.93
N PHE A 103 35.33 10.19 5.20
CA PHE A 103 34.12 11.03 5.08
C PHE A 103 33.57 11.06 3.65
N ALA A 104 34.43 11.13 2.64
CA ALA A 104 33.99 11.10 1.26
C ALA A 104 33.32 9.76 0.90
N LYS A 105 33.90 8.63 1.36
CA LYS A 105 33.33 7.29 1.17
C LYS A 105 32.01 7.12 1.91
N LEU A 106 31.92 7.52 3.17
CA LEU A 106 30.68 7.45 3.97
C LEU A 106 29.56 8.26 3.34
N ARG A 107 29.88 9.47 2.83
CA ARG A 107 28.92 10.30 2.11
C ARG A 107 28.40 9.61 0.86
N ASP A 108 29.29 8.98 0.08
CA ASP A 108 28.90 8.29 -1.15
C ASP A 108 28.03 7.06 -0.86
N GLN A 109 28.40 6.27 0.16
CA GLN A 109 27.59 5.15 0.64
C GLN A 109 26.20 5.62 1.13
N LEU A 110 26.14 6.71 1.89
CA LEU A 110 24.87 7.28 2.34
C LEU A 110 23.99 7.72 1.16
N LEU A 111 24.55 8.46 0.20
CA LEU A 111 23.82 8.90 -0.99
C LEU A 111 23.36 7.73 -1.86
N SER A 112 24.16 6.67 -1.96
CA SER A 112 23.79 5.46 -2.67
C SER A 112 22.68 4.70 -1.95
N SER A 113 22.77 4.58 -0.62
CA SER A 113 21.75 3.92 0.20
C SER A 113 20.43 4.67 0.14
N ASP A 114 20.46 6.00 0.30
CA ASP A 114 19.28 6.87 0.25
C ASP A 114 18.58 6.78 -1.11
N ARG A 115 19.35 6.78 -2.21
CA ARG A 115 18.79 6.53 -3.56
C ARG A 115 18.16 5.15 -3.67
N ASN A 116 18.82 4.11 -3.17
CA ASN A 116 18.30 2.76 -3.22
C ASN A 116 17.00 2.61 -2.41
N GLU A 117 16.95 3.18 -1.21
CA GLU A 117 15.75 3.23 -0.38
C GLU A 117 14.63 4.00 -1.06
N PHE A 118 14.93 5.14 -1.68
CA PHE A 118 13.96 5.91 -2.44
C PHE A 118 13.36 5.10 -3.60
N TYR A 119 14.19 4.41 -4.38
CA TYR A 119 13.70 3.53 -5.45
C TYR A 119 12.88 2.36 -4.92
N ASN A 120 13.29 1.77 -3.81
CA ASN A 120 12.55 0.68 -3.18
C ASN A 120 11.17 1.15 -2.70
N ILE A 121 11.11 2.31 -2.03
CA ILE A 121 9.85 2.93 -1.59
C ILE A 121 8.96 3.25 -2.79
N GLN A 122 9.51 3.81 -3.87
CA GLN A 122 8.74 4.10 -5.08
C GLN A 122 8.17 2.82 -5.70
N ASN A 123 8.97 1.76 -5.79
CA ASN A 123 8.54 0.48 -6.34
C ASN A 123 7.43 -0.17 -5.48
N GLU A 124 7.59 -0.18 -4.17
CA GLU A 124 6.57 -0.69 -3.25
C GLU A 124 5.29 0.17 -3.29
N TYR A 125 5.42 1.49 -3.42
CA TYR A 125 4.27 2.38 -3.62
C TYR A 125 3.51 2.06 -4.91
N GLU A 126 4.22 1.90 -6.04
CA GLU A 126 3.61 1.52 -7.31
C GLU A 126 2.96 0.14 -7.25
N ARG A 127 3.61 -0.82 -6.59
CA ARG A 127 3.06 -2.16 -6.34
C ARG A 127 1.76 -2.11 -5.54
N VAL A 128 1.77 -1.45 -4.37
CA VAL A 128 0.59 -1.33 -3.51
C VAL A 128 -0.54 -0.60 -4.23
N LYS A 129 -0.22 0.45 -5.00
CA LYS A 129 -1.20 1.17 -5.83
C LYS A 129 -1.83 0.25 -6.88
N ASN A 130 -1.02 -0.53 -7.59
CA ASN A 130 -1.53 -1.48 -8.58
C ASN A 130 -2.41 -2.56 -7.94
N ASP A 131 -2.04 -3.05 -6.77
CA ASP A 131 -2.85 -4.05 -6.05
C ASP A 131 -4.16 -3.45 -5.52
N LEU A 132 -4.15 -2.19 -5.10
CA LEU A 132 -5.35 -1.43 -4.75
C LEU A 132 -6.31 -1.30 -5.95
N ASP A 133 -5.79 -0.92 -7.12
CA ASP A 133 -6.59 -0.76 -8.33
C ASP A 133 -7.18 -2.11 -8.80
N LYS A 134 -6.39 -3.19 -8.72
CA LYS A 134 -6.88 -4.56 -8.99
C LYS A 134 -7.99 -4.96 -8.02
N LEU A 135 -7.80 -4.76 -6.72
CA LEU A 135 -8.78 -5.13 -5.71
C LEU A 135 -10.08 -4.34 -5.89
N LYS A 136 -9.98 -3.05 -6.21
CA LYS A 136 -11.13 -2.20 -6.52
C LYS A 136 -11.89 -2.70 -7.74
N SER A 137 -11.19 -3.07 -8.81
CA SER A 137 -11.82 -3.62 -10.01
C SER A 137 -12.53 -4.94 -9.72
N LYS A 138 -11.87 -5.85 -8.99
CA LYS A 138 -12.44 -7.14 -8.59
C LYS A 138 -13.68 -6.96 -7.72
N LEU A 139 -13.62 -6.08 -6.72
CA LEU A 139 -14.77 -5.79 -5.85
C LEU A 139 -15.96 -5.25 -6.66
N LYS A 140 -15.71 -4.38 -7.63
CA LYS A 140 -16.77 -3.86 -8.50
C LYS A 140 -17.41 -4.97 -9.35
N GLU A 141 -16.59 -5.88 -9.88
CA GLU A 141 -17.07 -7.05 -10.62
C GLU A 141 -17.88 -7.98 -9.74
N ASP A 142 -17.40 -8.30 -8.53
CA ASP A 142 -18.09 -9.16 -7.56
C ASP A 142 -19.43 -8.56 -7.14
N ILE A 143 -19.50 -7.24 -6.90
CA ILE A 143 -20.76 -6.53 -6.62
C ILE A 143 -21.70 -6.61 -7.82
N SER A 144 -21.21 -6.38 -9.03
CA SER A 144 -22.03 -6.44 -10.25
C SER A 144 -22.59 -7.84 -10.47
N LYS A 145 -21.75 -8.87 -10.26
CA LYS A 145 -22.13 -10.28 -10.39
C LYS A 145 -23.17 -10.68 -9.33
N SER A 146 -22.94 -10.30 -8.07
CA SER A 146 -23.87 -10.55 -6.96
C SER A 146 -25.23 -9.87 -7.21
N ASN A 147 -25.22 -8.61 -7.65
CA ASN A 147 -26.46 -7.89 -7.97
C ASN A 147 -27.22 -8.50 -9.16
N ALA A 148 -26.50 -8.95 -10.20
CA ALA A 148 -27.12 -9.66 -11.31
C ALA A 148 -27.73 -11.01 -10.87
N GLY A 149 -27.03 -11.73 -9.99
CA GLY A 149 -27.54 -12.95 -9.35
C GLY A 149 -28.82 -12.68 -8.56
N PHE A 150 -28.78 -11.71 -7.64
CA PHE A 150 -29.94 -11.34 -6.83
C PHE A 150 -31.15 -10.92 -7.68
N LYS A 151 -30.93 -10.16 -8.76
CA LYS A 151 -31.99 -9.76 -9.69
C LYS A 151 -32.58 -10.97 -10.42
N LEU A 152 -31.75 -11.92 -10.83
CA LEU A 152 -32.20 -13.16 -11.45
C LEU A 152 -33.00 -14.00 -10.46
N ASP A 153 -32.49 -14.19 -9.24
CA ASP A 153 -33.15 -14.94 -8.17
C ASP A 153 -34.54 -14.38 -7.89
N LEU A 154 -34.67 -13.05 -7.76
CA LEU A 154 -35.96 -12.40 -7.55
C LEU A 154 -36.88 -12.55 -8.77
N SER A 155 -36.34 -12.54 -9.98
CA SER A 155 -37.13 -12.73 -11.21
C SER A 155 -37.67 -14.15 -11.33
N LEU A 156 -36.85 -15.15 -10.98
CA LEU A 156 -37.24 -16.55 -10.94
C LEU A 156 -38.27 -16.81 -9.84
N GLU A 157 -38.03 -16.27 -8.64
CA GLU A 157 -38.94 -16.42 -7.51
C GLU A 157 -40.29 -15.73 -7.76
N LYS A 158 -40.28 -14.54 -8.39
CA LYS A 158 -41.51 -13.88 -8.85
C LYS A 158 -42.25 -14.71 -9.90
N GLY A 159 -41.51 -15.36 -10.79
CA GLY A 159 -42.07 -16.32 -11.76
C GLY A 159 -42.75 -17.49 -11.06
N ARG A 160 -42.05 -18.11 -10.10
CA ARG A 160 -42.52 -19.25 -9.31
C ARG A 160 -43.79 -18.91 -8.51
N ILE A 161 -43.79 -17.79 -7.79
CA ILE A 161 -44.97 -17.32 -7.03
C ILE A 161 -46.16 -17.09 -7.96
N LYS A 162 -45.93 -16.52 -9.15
CA LYS A 162 -47.00 -16.30 -10.13
C LYS A 162 -47.55 -17.62 -10.64
N GLU A 163 -46.69 -18.58 -10.98
CA GLU A 163 -47.12 -19.89 -11.45
C GLU A 163 -47.92 -20.65 -10.39
N GLU A 164 -47.44 -20.65 -9.14
CA GLU A 164 -48.13 -21.22 -7.98
C GLU A 164 -49.49 -20.55 -7.74
N SER A 165 -49.56 -19.21 -7.80
CA SER A 165 -50.82 -18.46 -7.72
C SER A 165 -51.78 -18.84 -8.84
N THR A 166 -51.31 -18.92 -10.09
CA THR A 166 -52.18 -19.29 -11.23
C THR A 166 -52.67 -20.73 -11.12
N HIS A 167 -51.84 -21.64 -10.58
CA HIS A 167 -52.22 -23.01 -10.33
C HIS A 167 -53.33 -23.11 -9.27
N HIS A 168 -53.21 -22.36 -8.17
CA HIS A 168 -54.28 -22.28 -7.17
C HIS A 168 -55.56 -21.66 -7.73
N ASP A 169 -55.48 -20.59 -8.52
CA ASP A 169 -56.65 -19.98 -9.17
C ASP A 169 -57.37 -20.95 -10.10
N LEU A 170 -56.63 -21.79 -10.83
CA LEU A 170 -57.20 -22.83 -11.69
C LEU A 170 -57.87 -23.92 -10.88
N GLN A 171 -57.25 -24.40 -9.81
CA GLN A 171 -57.85 -25.41 -8.92
C GLN A 171 -59.14 -24.88 -8.27
N ILE A 172 -59.14 -23.63 -7.81
CA ILE A 172 -60.34 -23.00 -7.25
C ILE A 172 -61.44 -22.96 -8.30
N LYS A 173 -61.16 -22.54 -9.53
CA LYS A 173 -62.15 -22.52 -10.62
C LYS A 173 -62.67 -23.91 -10.95
N GLU A 174 -61.81 -24.93 -11.02
CA GLU A 174 -62.25 -26.29 -11.26
C GLU A 174 -63.21 -26.76 -10.16
N ILE A 175 -62.86 -26.54 -8.89
CA ILE A 175 -63.70 -26.88 -7.74
C ILE A 175 -65.04 -26.13 -7.80
N ASP A 176 -65.02 -24.83 -8.10
CA ASP A 176 -66.22 -24.01 -8.24
C ASP A 176 -67.16 -24.57 -9.33
N THR A 177 -66.61 -24.92 -10.49
CA THR A 177 -67.40 -25.56 -11.55
C THR A 177 -67.96 -26.93 -11.15
N ARG A 178 -67.23 -27.73 -10.36
CA ARG A 178 -67.74 -28.99 -9.82
C ARG A 178 -68.87 -28.77 -8.83
N ILE A 179 -68.74 -27.77 -7.94
CA ILE A 179 -69.79 -27.39 -6.99
C ILE A 179 -71.05 -26.97 -7.75
N ASP A 180 -70.94 -26.12 -8.77
CA ASP A 180 -72.09 -25.71 -9.59
C ASP A 180 -72.79 -26.89 -10.28
N GLN A 181 -72.00 -27.85 -10.79
CA GLN A 181 -72.53 -29.08 -11.38
C GLN A 181 -73.27 -29.93 -10.35
N GLU A 182 -72.69 -30.13 -9.16
CA GLU A 182 -73.32 -30.87 -8.06
C GLU A 182 -74.61 -30.19 -7.59
N VAL A 183 -74.61 -28.86 -7.47
CA VAL A 183 -75.79 -28.06 -7.11
C VAL A 183 -76.89 -28.19 -8.16
N SER A 184 -76.55 -28.11 -9.45
CA SER A 184 -77.52 -28.30 -10.54
C SER A 184 -78.08 -29.72 -10.55
N ASN A 185 -77.24 -30.73 -10.32
CA ASN A 185 -77.66 -32.13 -10.25
C ASN A 185 -78.62 -32.35 -9.07
N MET A 186 -78.30 -31.83 -7.88
CA MET A 186 -79.19 -31.89 -6.71
C MET A 186 -80.52 -31.18 -6.97
N LYS A 187 -80.50 -30.01 -7.62
CA LYS A 187 -81.73 -29.29 -7.98
C LYS A 187 -82.58 -30.09 -8.95
N MET A 188 -81.99 -30.70 -9.97
CA MET A 188 -82.69 -31.58 -10.90
C MET A 188 -83.31 -32.79 -10.20
N GLN A 189 -82.59 -33.41 -9.26
CA GLN A 189 -83.14 -34.51 -8.45
C GLN A 189 -84.33 -34.04 -7.61
N ILE A 190 -84.26 -32.86 -6.98
CA ILE A 190 -85.37 -32.27 -6.23
C ILE A 190 -86.59 -32.01 -7.12
N ASP A 191 -86.39 -31.39 -8.29
CA ASP A 191 -87.47 -31.11 -9.23
C ASP A 191 -88.10 -32.41 -9.77
N SER A 192 -87.29 -33.43 -10.05
CA SER A 192 -87.77 -34.76 -10.41
C SER A 192 -88.65 -35.36 -9.30
N VAL A 193 -88.16 -35.38 -8.04
CA VAL A 193 -88.94 -35.88 -6.90
C VAL A 193 -90.24 -35.10 -6.73
N LYS A 194 -90.22 -33.77 -6.88
CA LYS A 194 -91.42 -32.92 -6.83
C LYS A 194 -92.46 -33.33 -7.89
N THR A 195 -92.03 -33.55 -9.15
CA THR A 195 -92.94 -33.98 -10.21
C THR A 195 -93.52 -35.37 -9.95
N GLN A 196 -92.71 -36.29 -9.41
CA GLN A 196 -93.17 -37.62 -9.02
C GLN A 196 -94.24 -37.54 -7.91
N VAL A 197 -94.01 -36.72 -6.87
CA VAL A 197 -95.00 -36.49 -5.80
C VAL A 197 -96.30 -35.90 -6.35
N MET A 198 -96.23 -34.95 -7.28
CA MET A 198 -97.42 -34.39 -7.93
C MET A 198 -98.20 -35.44 -8.73
N GLN A 199 -97.50 -36.30 -9.48
CA GLN A 199 -98.12 -37.42 -10.20
C GLN A 199 -98.84 -38.39 -9.24
N TRP A 200 -98.20 -38.77 -8.13
CA TRP A 200 -98.83 -39.59 -7.09
C TRP A 200 -100.09 -38.92 -6.54
N LEU A 201 -100.03 -37.63 -6.25
CA LEU A 201 -101.18 -36.87 -5.72
C LEU A 201 -102.36 -36.89 -6.71
N ILE A 202 -102.10 -36.66 -8.00
CA ILE A 202 -103.12 -36.75 -9.06
C ILE A 202 -103.72 -38.16 -9.14
N GLY A 203 -102.88 -39.19 -9.04
CA GLY A 203 -103.31 -40.60 -9.01
C GLY A 203 -104.21 -40.91 -7.82
N VAL A 204 -103.83 -40.49 -6.61
CA VAL A 204 -104.64 -40.68 -5.39
C VAL A 204 -105.97 -39.93 -5.50
N CYS A 205 -105.97 -38.64 -5.87
CA CYS A 205 -107.21 -37.88 -6.03
C CYS A 205 -108.17 -38.52 -7.04
N THR A 206 -107.66 -38.94 -8.20
CA THR A 206 -108.47 -39.60 -9.24
C THR A 206 -109.01 -40.94 -8.76
N GLY A 207 -108.20 -41.74 -8.05
CA GLY A 207 -108.63 -43.01 -7.46
C GLY A 207 -109.73 -42.84 -6.42
N THR A 208 -109.60 -41.88 -5.50
CA THR A 208 -110.62 -41.60 -4.49
C THR A 208 -111.92 -41.11 -5.12
N CYS A 209 -111.84 -40.21 -6.12
CA CYS A 209 -113.02 -39.77 -6.88
C CYS A 209 -113.72 -40.93 -7.60
N ALA A 210 -112.97 -41.86 -8.21
CA ALA A 210 -113.53 -43.04 -8.85
C ALA A 210 -114.24 -43.96 -7.85
N LEU A 211 -113.67 -44.17 -6.66
CA LEU A 211 -114.30 -44.95 -5.60
C LEU A 211 -115.59 -44.30 -5.10
N VAL A 212 -115.61 -42.98 -4.91
CA VAL A 212 -116.83 -42.24 -4.53
C VAL A 212 -117.92 -42.40 -5.59
N LEU A 213 -117.57 -42.25 -6.87
CA LEU A 213 -118.52 -42.46 -7.99
C LEU A 213 -119.04 -43.90 -8.04
N ALA A 214 -118.17 -44.90 -7.81
CA ALA A 214 -118.58 -46.30 -7.75
C ALA A 214 -119.53 -46.57 -6.57
N TYR A 215 -119.28 -45.97 -5.40
CA TYR A 215 -120.13 -46.11 -4.23
C TYR A 215 -121.52 -45.48 -4.44
N ILE A 216 -121.57 -44.26 -5.01
CA ILE A 216 -122.84 -43.62 -5.39
C ILE A 216 -123.63 -44.51 -6.36
N ARG A 217 -122.95 -45.13 -7.32
CA ARG A 217 -123.58 -46.04 -8.29
C ARG A 217 -124.10 -47.33 -7.67
N LEU A 218 -123.51 -47.81 -6.57
CA LEU A 218 -123.95 -49.04 -5.89
C LEU A 218 -125.13 -48.77 -4.94
N LEU A 219 -125.31 -47.53 -4.48
CA LEU A 219 -126.43 -47.11 -3.63
C LEU A 219 -127.65 -46.56 -4.40
N SER A 220 -127.47 -46.11 -5.65
CA SER A 220 -128.56 -45.71 -6.55
C SER A 220 -129.12 -46.92 -7.31
#